data_AF-A0A515EPW4-F1
#
_entry.id   AF-A0A515EPW4-F1
#
_cell.length_a   1.000
_cell.length_b   1.000
_cell.length_c   1.000
_cell.angle_alpha   90.00
_cell.angle_beta   90.00
_cell.angle_gamma   90.00
#
_symmetry.space_group_name_H-M   'P 1'
#
loop_
_entity.id
_entity.type
_entity.pdbx_description
1 polymer ?
#
loop_
_entity_poly.entity_id
_entity_poly.type
_entity_poly.pdbx_seq_one_letter_code
_entity_poly.pdbx_strand_id
1 'polypeptide(L)'
;MRRVALRGMRLPAVAAVLALAVVLACSACTRAQPEAAPTTGQHTMKQEVSIQLGMSGQDFAIALGREDARITKQPAGLNFYAIHWPARLPGKVNVNHGVHSFSLNAALSVQGVEDVDRLVFGVDEFSINFGITPADLIPHDEARLQVMALLKRLQDAGWKQNYGLSSARLKGRSSLQDTLSLDARYTPLFEEWMALGNSASWELQASGVYMELSMRRDSDRMDPYRPGAYLMSMTLKTEEAKCRLLFDEADRGNWKEIWSDKAKQFKEWRFQRETQARAKGLEIDTQYQDPAILALKKD
;
A
#
# COMPACT_ATOMS: atom_id res chain seq x y z
N MET A 1 34.06 13.61 -42.36
CA MET A 1 33.73 14.21 -41.04
C MET A 1 32.26 13.99 -40.74
N ARG A 2 31.95 13.02 -39.88
CA ARG A 2 30.59 12.64 -39.48
C ARG A 2 30.15 13.54 -38.31
N ARG A 3 29.07 14.29 -38.45
CA ARG A 3 28.35 14.87 -37.29
C ARG A 3 27.18 13.96 -36.96
N VAL A 4 27.27 13.40 -35.76
CA VAL A 4 26.30 12.50 -35.15
C VAL A 4 25.06 13.29 -34.73
N ALA A 5 23.89 12.74 -35.04
CA ALA A 5 22.59 13.23 -34.64
C ALA A 5 22.41 13.15 -33.12
N LEU A 6 21.94 14.25 -32.52
CA LEU A 6 21.36 14.27 -31.18
C LEU A 6 20.07 13.45 -31.19
N ARG A 7 20.15 12.19 -30.74
CA ARG A 7 18.96 11.42 -30.35
C ARG A 7 18.56 11.84 -28.95
N GLY A 8 17.40 12.49 -28.85
CA GLY A 8 16.76 12.84 -27.59
C GLY A 8 16.58 11.60 -26.71
N MET A 9 17.12 11.69 -25.51
CA MET A 9 17.00 10.71 -24.45
C MET A 9 15.56 10.81 -23.92
N ARG A 10 14.67 9.93 -24.41
CA ARG A 10 13.34 9.75 -23.83
C ARG A 10 13.52 9.04 -22.49
N LEU A 11 13.13 9.71 -21.40
CA LEU A 11 12.97 9.07 -20.09
C LEU A 11 12.02 7.86 -20.26
N PRO A 12 12.33 6.68 -19.69
CA PRO A 12 11.33 5.63 -19.60
C PRO A 12 10.24 6.11 -18.64
N ALA A 13 9.00 6.03 -19.13
CA ALA A 13 7.80 6.38 -18.42
C ALA A 13 7.75 5.63 -17.08
N VAL A 14 7.51 6.39 -16.02
CA VAL A 14 7.20 5.88 -14.68
C VAL A 14 6.05 4.89 -14.79
N ALA A 15 6.27 3.69 -14.26
CA ALA A 15 5.27 2.64 -14.18
C ALA A 15 3.98 3.20 -13.56
N ALA A 16 2.87 3.06 -14.29
CA ALA A 16 1.55 3.44 -13.84
C ALA A 16 1.20 2.63 -12.59
N VAL A 17 1.12 3.31 -11.45
CA VAL A 17 0.40 2.82 -10.27
C VAL A 17 -1.06 2.67 -10.71
N LEU A 18 -1.53 1.43 -10.82
CA LEU A 18 -2.94 1.11 -11.04
C LEU A 18 -3.72 1.44 -9.76
N ALA A 19 -3.91 2.74 -9.49
CA ALA A 19 -4.92 3.21 -8.58
C ALA A 19 -6.26 3.10 -9.33
N LEU A 20 -6.96 1.98 -9.14
CA LEU A 20 -8.33 1.85 -9.60
C LEU A 20 -9.23 2.77 -8.74
N ALA A 21 -9.36 4.03 -9.16
CA ALA A 21 -10.35 4.95 -8.62
C ALA A 21 -11.72 4.52 -9.14
N VAL A 22 -12.58 3.99 -8.27
CA VAL A 22 -14.00 3.83 -8.58
C VAL A 22 -14.66 5.21 -8.45
N VAL A 23 -14.98 5.81 -9.60
CA VAL A 23 -15.77 7.03 -9.70
C VAL A 23 -17.22 6.71 -9.31
N LEU A 24 -17.68 7.30 -8.20
CA LEU A 24 -19.11 7.38 -7.88
C LEU A 24 -19.74 8.47 -8.76
N ALA A 25 -20.32 8.07 -9.90
CA ALA A 25 -21.19 8.94 -10.68
C ALA A 25 -22.65 8.69 -10.27
N CYS A 26 -23.20 9.60 -9.45
CA CYS A 26 -24.64 9.76 -9.31
C CYS A 26 -25.19 10.45 -10.56
N SER A 27 -26.07 9.79 -11.31
CA SER A 27 -27.16 10.42 -12.05
C SER A 27 -28.19 9.37 -12.45
N ALA A 28 -29.41 9.57 -11.96
CA ALA A 28 -30.58 8.75 -12.22
C ALA A 28 -30.99 8.78 -13.70
N CYS A 29 -31.36 7.60 -14.23
CA CYS A 29 -32.44 7.46 -15.20
C CYS A 29 -32.94 6.01 -15.17
N THR A 30 -34.21 5.88 -14.79
CA THR A 30 -34.94 4.66 -14.47
C THR A 30 -35.27 3.86 -15.73
N ARG A 31 -34.96 2.55 -15.73
CA ARG A 31 -35.75 1.56 -16.49
C ARG A 31 -35.75 0.25 -15.72
N ALA A 32 -36.91 -0.06 -15.14
CA ALA A 32 -37.12 -1.24 -14.31
C ALA A 32 -37.00 -2.53 -15.14
N GLN A 33 -36.08 -3.41 -14.74
CA GLN A 33 -36.14 -4.84 -15.06
C GLN A 33 -36.80 -5.58 -13.89
N PRO A 34 -37.60 -6.63 -14.14
CA PRO A 34 -38.32 -7.33 -13.09
C PRO A 34 -37.36 -8.01 -12.11
N GLU A 35 -37.61 -7.80 -10.81
CA GLU A 35 -36.91 -8.45 -9.71
C GLU A 35 -36.95 -9.97 -9.87
N ALA A 36 -35.76 -10.56 -10.02
CA ALA A 36 -35.59 -11.99 -9.74
C ALA A 36 -35.82 -12.20 -8.24
N ALA A 37 -36.61 -13.23 -7.92
CA ALA A 37 -36.98 -13.60 -6.57
C ALA A 37 -35.77 -13.72 -5.62
N PRO A 38 -35.91 -13.34 -4.33
CA PRO A 38 -34.82 -13.38 -3.38
C PRO A 38 -34.40 -14.83 -3.14
N THR A 39 -33.16 -15.16 -3.53
CA THR A 39 -32.53 -16.41 -3.15
C THR A 39 -32.16 -16.28 -1.67
N THR A 40 -32.92 -16.96 -0.82
CA THR A 40 -32.68 -17.07 0.62
C THR A 40 -31.36 -17.78 0.89
N GLY A 41 -30.31 -16.98 1.07
CA GLY A 41 -29.11 -17.32 1.83
C GLY A 41 -28.78 -16.11 2.68
N GLN A 42 -29.21 -16.10 3.94
CA GLN A 42 -28.79 -15.09 4.91
C GLN A 42 -27.32 -15.33 5.27
N HIS A 43 -26.40 -14.92 4.39
CA HIS A 43 -24.98 -14.86 4.73
C HIS A 43 -24.75 -13.61 5.57
N THR A 44 -24.64 -13.79 6.88
CA THR A 44 -24.25 -12.72 7.79
C THR A 44 -22.82 -12.31 7.45
N MET A 45 -22.64 -11.07 6.99
CA MET A 45 -21.32 -10.51 6.70
C MET A 45 -20.42 -10.65 7.94
N LYS A 46 -19.25 -11.31 7.80
CA LYS A 46 -18.27 -11.40 8.88
C LYS A 46 -17.82 -10.00 9.28
N GLN A 47 -17.98 -9.64 10.55
CA GLN A 47 -17.54 -8.34 11.06
C GLN A 47 -16.07 -8.33 11.49
N GLU A 48 -15.51 -9.50 11.78
CA GLU A 48 -14.10 -9.67 12.09
C GLU A 48 -13.51 -10.76 11.18
N VAL A 49 -12.37 -10.46 10.56
CA VAL A 49 -11.65 -11.39 9.69
C VAL A 49 -10.18 -11.45 10.10
N SER A 50 -9.57 -12.62 9.92
CA SER A 50 -8.14 -12.84 10.17
C SER A 50 -7.48 -13.35 8.91
N ILE A 51 -6.47 -12.62 8.41
CA ILE A 51 -5.83 -12.87 7.12
C ILE A 51 -4.31 -12.87 7.25
N GLN A 52 -3.65 -13.52 6.29
CA GLN A 52 -2.19 -13.63 6.22
C GLN A 52 -1.74 -13.74 4.74
N LEU A 53 -0.55 -13.23 4.43
CA LEU A 53 0.08 -13.45 3.12
C LEU A 53 0.47 -14.92 2.94
N GLY A 54 0.36 -15.44 1.71
CA GLY A 54 0.68 -16.82 1.39
C GLY A 54 -0.44 -17.83 1.67
N MET A 55 -1.61 -17.37 2.16
CA MET A 55 -2.81 -18.20 2.16
C MET A 55 -3.18 -18.59 0.73
N SER A 56 -3.65 -19.82 0.51
CA SER A 56 -4.25 -20.18 -0.76
C SER A 56 -5.46 -19.28 -1.03
N GLY A 57 -5.80 -19.04 -2.30
CA GLY A 57 -6.98 -18.26 -2.65
C GLY A 57 -8.27 -18.79 -1.99
N GLN A 58 -8.39 -20.11 -1.85
CA GLN A 58 -9.52 -20.74 -1.15
C GLN A 58 -9.54 -20.42 0.35
N ASP A 59 -8.41 -20.57 1.04
CA ASP A 59 -8.33 -20.27 2.48
C ASP A 59 -8.55 -18.78 2.74
N PHE A 60 -8.05 -17.92 1.85
CA PHE A 60 -8.28 -16.48 1.93
C PHE A 60 -9.77 -16.15 1.75
N ALA A 61 -10.45 -16.77 0.79
CA ALA A 61 -11.91 -16.61 0.61
C ALA A 61 -12.71 -17.07 1.85
N ILE A 62 -12.35 -18.21 2.44
CA ILE A 62 -12.95 -18.71 3.69
C ILE A 62 -12.72 -17.73 4.84
N ALA A 63 -11.50 -17.20 4.99
CA ALA A 63 -11.19 -16.20 6.01
C ALA A 63 -12.06 -14.95 5.88
N LEU A 64 -12.30 -14.48 4.64
CA LEU A 64 -13.21 -13.37 4.37
C LEU A 64 -14.70 -13.73 4.55
N GLY A 65 -15.06 -15.01 4.64
CA GLY A 65 -16.46 -15.44 4.62
C GLY A 65 -17.12 -15.22 3.26
N ARG A 66 -16.32 -15.35 2.19
CA ARG A 66 -16.67 -15.06 0.80
C ARG A 66 -16.40 -16.26 -0.10
N GLU A 67 -16.73 -17.45 0.38
CA GLU A 67 -16.61 -18.71 -0.36
C GLU A 67 -17.48 -18.71 -1.64
N ASP A 68 -18.53 -17.90 -1.65
CA ASP A 68 -19.46 -17.68 -2.76
C ASP A 68 -19.00 -16.60 -3.75
N ALA A 69 -17.96 -15.83 -3.41
CA ALA A 69 -17.54 -14.69 -4.20
C ALA A 69 -16.93 -15.21 -5.50
N ARG A 70 -17.66 -14.93 -6.59
CA ARG A 70 -17.25 -15.12 -7.98
C ARG A 70 -15.76 -14.79 -8.11
N ILE A 71 -14.95 -15.85 -8.20
CA ILE A 71 -13.59 -15.77 -8.74
C ILE A 71 -13.76 -15.15 -10.11
N THR A 72 -13.48 -13.85 -10.20
CA THR A 72 -13.50 -13.20 -11.50
C THR A 72 -12.21 -13.64 -12.16
N LYS A 73 -12.27 -14.80 -12.83
CA LYS A 73 -11.20 -15.31 -13.68
C LYS A 73 -11.07 -14.33 -14.84
N GLN A 74 -10.30 -13.28 -14.63
CA GLN A 74 -9.96 -12.35 -15.68
C GLN A 74 -9.07 -13.11 -16.68
N PRO A 75 -9.15 -12.80 -18.00
CA PRO A 75 -8.29 -13.41 -19.02
C PRO A 75 -6.78 -13.23 -18.74
N ALA A 76 -6.44 -12.33 -17.81
CA ALA A 76 -5.07 -11.99 -17.40
C ALA A 76 -4.47 -12.90 -16.31
N GLY A 77 -5.12 -14.02 -15.96
CA GLY A 77 -4.52 -14.99 -15.03
C GLY A 77 -4.49 -14.54 -13.56
N LEU A 78 -5.48 -13.77 -13.11
CA LEU A 78 -5.57 -13.30 -11.72
C LEU A 78 -6.92 -13.69 -11.10
N ASN A 79 -6.87 -14.14 -9.84
CA ASN A 79 -8.02 -14.29 -8.98
C ASN A 79 -8.08 -13.12 -7.98
N PHE A 80 -9.27 -12.57 -7.77
CA PHE A 80 -9.52 -11.48 -6.83
C PHE A 80 -10.49 -11.92 -5.73
N TYR A 81 -10.13 -11.64 -4.49
CA TYR A 81 -10.93 -11.93 -3.30
C TYR A 81 -11.21 -10.62 -2.57
N ALA A 82 -12.47 -10.35 -2.23
CA ALA A 82 -12.80 -9.09 -1.56
C ALA A 82 -13.97 -9.21 -0.59
N ILE A 83 -13.93 -8.44 0.49
CA ILE A 83 -15.06 -8.14 1.37
C ILE A 83 -15.17 -6.62 1.52
N HIS A 84 -16.40 -6.13 1.60
CA HIS A 84 -16.70 -4.71 1.80
C HIS A 84 -17.66 -4.57 2.97
N TRP A 85 -17.32 -3.69 3.91
CA TRP A 85 -18.19 -3.29 5.00
C TRP A 85 -18.80 -1.91 4.70
N PRO A 86 -20.07 -1.68 5.08
CA PRO A 86 -20.63 -0.34 5.00
C PRO A 86 -19.96 0.57 6.03
N ALA A 87 -19.70 1.84 5.68
CA ALA A 87 -19.00 2.78 6.55
C ALA A 87 -19.63 2.92 7.96
N ARG A 88 -20.97 2.82 8.04
CA ARG A 88 -21.72 2.87 9.31
C ARG A 88 -21.54 1.65 10.23
N LEU A 89 -21.00 0.55 9.72
CA LEU A 89 -20.75 -0.68 10.47
C LEU A 89 -19.46 -1.29 9.92
N PRO A 90 -18.31 -0.65 10.21
CA PRO A 90 -17.05 -1.07 9.64
C PRO A 90 -16.52 -2.33 10.34
N GLY A 91 -15.76 -3.12 9.61
CA GLY A 91 -15.19 -4.37 10.09
C GLY A 91 -13.93 -4.20 10.94
N LYS A 92 -13.45 -5.33 11.45
CA LYS A 92 -12.15 -5.49 12.09
C LYS A 92 -11.32 -6.49 11.30
N VAL A 93 -10.06 -6.14 11.04
CA VAL A 93 -9.12 -7.00 10.32
C VAL A 93 -7.94 -7.30 11.23
N ASN A 94 -7.68 -8.57 11.45
CA ASN A 94 -6.46 -9.06 12.09
C ASN A 94 -5.50 -9.54 11.00
N VAL A 95 -4.33 -8.92 10.93
CA VAL A 95 -3.27 -9.34 10.03
C VAL A 95 -2.29 -10.19 10.82
N ASN A 96 -2.22 -11.47 10.46
CA ASN A 96 -1.29 -12.42 11.08
C ASN A 96 0.05 -12.38 10.35
N HIS A 97 1.13 -12.11 11.08
CA HIS A 97 2.51 -12.14 10.57
C HIS A 97 3.49 -12.48 11.71
N GLY A 98 3.20 -13.57 12.44
CA GLY A 98 3.98 -13.99 13.60
C GLY A 98 4.03 -12.91 14.69
N VAL A 99 5.23 -12.57 15.17
CA VAL A 99 5.44 -11.51 16.17
C VAL A 99 5.10 -10.10 15.65
N HIS A 100 4.93 -9.94 14.33
CA HIS A 100 4.61 -8.67 13.67
C HIS A 100 3.11 -8.48 13.41
N SER A 101 2.27 -9.36 13.96
CA SER A 101 0.83 -9.29 13.78
C SER A 101 0.22 -8.00 14.35
N PHE A 102 -0.83 -7.50 13.72
CA PHE A 102 -1.53 -6.29 14.16
C PHE A 102 -3.02 -6.33 13.78
N SER A 103 -3.81 -5.47 14.40
CA SER A 103 -5.23 -5.32 14.10
C SER A 103 -5.58 -3.90 13.66
N LEU A 104 -6.45 -3.82 12.67
CA LEU A 104 -7.09 -2.60 12.20
C LEU A 104 -8.58 -2.65 12.52
N ASN A 105 -9.05 -1.59 13.16
CA ASN A 105 -10.48 -1.33 13.33
C ASN A 105 -10.93 -0.40 12.20
N ALA A 106 -12.24 -0.20 12.08
CA ALA A 106 -12.83 0.69 11.08
C ALA A 106 -12.50 0.28 9.63
N ALA A 107 -12.33 -1.02 9.37
CA ALA A 107 -12.08 -1.52 8.03
C ALA A 107 -13.32 -1.39 7.14
N LEU A 108 -13.10 -0.89 5.93
CA LEU A 108 -14.12 -0.67 4.91
C LEU A 108 -14.03 -1.71 3.80
N SER A 109 -12.82 -2.20 3.53
CA SER A 109 -12.64 -3.33 2.62
C SER A 109 -11.33 -4.06 2.84
N VAL A 110 -11.31 -5.35 2.50
CA VAL A 110 -10.09 -6.11 2.22
C VAL A 110 -10.16 -6.59 0.78
N GLN A 111 -9.06 -6.51 0.04
CA GLN A 111 -8.92 -7.11 -1.28
C GLN A 111 -7.58 -7.86 -1.38
N GLY A 112 -7.63 -9.15 -1.72
CA GLY A 112 -6.45 -9.97 -2.01
C GLY A 112 -6.37 -10.35 -3.49
N VAL A 113 -5.15 -10.57 -3.98
CA VAL A 113 -4.87 -11.00 -5.35
C VAL A 113 -4.06 -12.30 -5.31
N GLU A 114 -4.45 -13.28 -6.12
CA GLU A 114 -3.67 -14.49 -6.36
C GLU A 114 -3.38 -14.61 -7.86
N ASP A 115 -2.12 -14.87 -8.19
CA ASP A 115 -1.64 -15.11 -9.55
C ASP A 115 -1.81 -16.59 -9.90
N VAL A 116 -2.65 -16.89 -10.90
CA VAL A 116 -3.02 -18.27 -11.25
C VAL A 116 -1.87 -19.06 -11.84
N ASP A 117 -0.87 -18.38 -12.40
CA ASP A 117 0.34 -19.03 -12.92
C ASP A 117 1.33 -19.32 -11.78
N ARG A 118 1.00 -18.89 -10.55
CA ARG A 118 1.89 -18.86 -9.38
C ARG A 118 1.19 -19.22 -8.08
N LEU A 119 0.24 -20.16 -8.14
CA LEU A 119 -0.55 -20.62 -6.98
C LEU A 119 0.29 -21.07 -5.76
N VAL A 120 1.53 -21.51 -5.97
CA VAL A 120 2.46 -21.88 -4.88
C VAL A 120 2.75 -20.72 -3.92
N PHE A 121 2.59 -19.47 -4.37
CA PHE A 121 2.78 -18.28 -3.53
C PHE A 121 1.49 -17.83 -2.83
N GLY A 122 0.34 -18.41 -3.18
CA GLY A 122 -0.97 -18.01 -2.69
C GLY A 122 -1.28 -16.54 -2.95
N VAL A 123 -2.03 -15.93 -2.03
CA VAL A 123 -2.26 -14.47 -1.99
C VAL A 123 -0.97 -13.78 -1.53
N ASP A 124 -0.20 -13.30 -2.49
CA ASP A 124 1.11 -12.68 -2.28
C ASP A 124 1.05 -11.14 -2.11
N GLU A 125 -0.16 -10.59 -2.28
CA GLU A 125 -0.52 -9.19 -2.05
C GLU A 125 -1.98 -9.06 -1.58
N PHE A 126 -2.21 -8.22 -0.57
CA PHE A 126 -3.55 -7.73 -0.25
C PHE A 126 -3.53 -6.27 0.20
N SER A 127 -4.67 -5.60 0.04
CA SER A 127 -4.90 -4.23 0.50
C SER A 127 -6.09 -4.16 1.46
N ILE A 128 -6.01 -3.22 2.40
CA ILE A 128 -7.04 -2.90 3.38
C ILE A 128 -7.32 -1.41 3.28
N ASN A 129 -8.57 -1.05 3.02
CA ASN A 129 -9.03 0.34 3.13
C ASN A 129 -9.79 0.50 4.44
N PHE A 130 -9.50 1.54 5.20
CA PHE A 130 -10.05 1.75 6.53
C PHE A 130 -10.13 3.23 6.89
N GLY A 131 -11.11 3.59 7.71
CA GLY A 131 -11.13 4.90 8.36
C GLY A 131 -10.07 4.94 9.47
N ILE A 132 -9.49 6.11 9.74
CA ILE A 132 -8.59 6.24 10.90
C ILE A 132 -9.35 6.05 12.23
N THR A 133 -10.65 6.36 12.21
CA THR A 133 -11.65 6.09 13.24
C THR A 133 -12.95 5.58 12.58
N PRO A 134 -13.89 5.00 13.34
CA PRO A 134 -15.22 4.65 12.81
C PRO A 134 -16.07 5.87 12.41
N ALA A 135 -15.78 7.06 12.92
CA ALA A 135 -16.49 8.28 12.56
C ALA A 135 -16.05 8.79 11.17
N ASP A 136 -17.02 9.29 10.39
CA ASP A 136 -16.78 9.84 9.05
C ASP A 136 -15.93 11.13 9.07
N LEU A 137 -16.04 11.91 10.15
CA LEU A 137 -15.37 13.18 10.33
C LEU A 137 -14.58 13.21 11.65
N ILE A 138 -13.42 13.85 11.62
CA ILE A 138 -12.49 13.94 12.75
C ILE A 138 -11.72 15.28 12.69
N PRO A 139 -11.49 15.96 13.83
CA PRO A 139 -10.59 17.12 13.87
C PRO A 139 -9.21 16.79 13.31
N HIS A 140 -8.63 17.69 12.52
CA HIS A 140 -7.38 17.39 11.81
C HIS A 140 -6.21 17.02 12.73
N ASP A 141 -6.11 17.64 13.91
CA ASP A 141 -5.04 17.33 14.86
C ASP A 141 -5.26 15.96 15.53
N GLU A 142 -6.51 15.61 15.81
CA GLU A 142 -6.85 14.28 16.32
C GLU A 142 -6.52 13.20 15.29
N ALA A 143 -6.86 13.43 14.01
CA ALA A 143 -6.49 12.52 12.93
C ALA A 143 -4.97 12.34 12.83
N ARG A 144 -4.19 13.42 12.93
CA ARG A 144 -2.72 13.37 12.99
C ARG A 144 -2.25 12.45 14.10
N LEU A 145 -2.75 12.64 15.32
CA LEU A 145 -2.38 11.83 16.48
C LEU A 145 -2.77 10.35 16.30
N GLN A 146 -3.94 10.06 15.72
CA GLN A 146 -4.37 8.68 15.47
C GLN A 146 -3.49 7.98 14.41
N VAL A 147 -3.12 8.67 13.32
CA VAL A 147 -2.20 8.11 12.32
C VAL A 147 -0.83 7.85 12.93
N MET A 148 -0.31 8.78 13.73
CA MET A 148 0.97 8.58 14.43
C MET A 148 0.91 7.44 15.44
N ALA A 149 -0.21 7.29 16.16
CA ALA A 149 -0.43 6.17 17.06
C ALA A 149 -0.48 4.82 16.32
N LEU A 150 -1.09 4.76 15.13
CA LEU A 150 -1.04 3.57 14.27
C LEU A 150 0.41 3.23 13.86
N LEU A 151 1.17 4.20 13.35
CA LEU A 151 2.58 4.00 12.99
C LEU A 151 3.42 3.55 14.17
N LYS A 152 3.17 4.09 15.37
CA LYS A 152 3.86 3.68 16.59
C LYS A 152 3.53 2.24 16.97
N ARG A 153 2.25 1.82 16.92
CA ARG A 153 1.85 0.43 17.17
C ARG A 153 2.50 -0.55 16.20
N LEU A 154 2.60 -0.19 14.92
CA LEU A 154 3.30 -0.99 13.92
C LEU A 154 4.79 -1.11 14.26
N GLN A 155 5.44 0.00 14.62
CA GLN A 155 6.85 -0.01 15.04
C GLN A 155 7.09 -0.85 16.30
N ASP A 156 6.18 -0.80 17.26
CA ASP A 156 6.24 -1.63 18.47
C ASP A 156 6.06 -3.12 18.17
N ALA A 157 5.28 -3.46 17.14
CA ALA A 157 5.19 -4.81 16.59
C ALA A 157 6.41 -5.18 15.72
N GLY A 158 7.44 -4.34 15.65
CA GLY A 158 8.70 -4.62 14.95
C GLY A 158 8.71 -4.28 13.46
N TRP A 159 7.69 -3.57 12.95
CA TRP A 159 7.74 -3.00 11.60
C TRP A 159 8.73 -1.84 11.56
N LYS A 160 9.67 -1.88 10.63
CA LYS A 160 10.75 -0.89 10.53
C LYS A 160 10.52 0.01 9.33
N GLN A 161 10.97 1.26 9.44
CA GLN A 161 11.06 2.18 8.29
C GLN A 161 11.68 1.45 7.10
N ASN A 162 11.07 1.58 5.94
CA ASN A 162 11.63 1.17 4.67
C ASN A 162 11.82 2.40 3.77
N TYR A 163 12.82 2.35 2.90
CA TYR A 163 12.96 3.32 1.83
C TYR A 163 12.92 2.59 0.50
N GLY A 164 12.43 3.25 -0.55
CA GLY A 164 12.61 2.76 -1.92
C GLY A 164 14.10 2.53 -2.21
N LEU A 165 14.43 1.46 -2.93
CA LEU A 165 15.83 1.05 -3.17
C LEU A 165 16.67 2.12 -3.88
N SER A 166 16.01 3.01 -4.63
CA SER A 166 16.63 4.15 -5.29
C SER A 166 16.35 5.49 -4.62
N SER A 167 15.45 5.56 -3.64
CA SER A 167 15.01 6.82 -3.02
C SER A 167 16.08 7.37 -2.08
N ALA A 168 16.14 8.69 -1.95
CA ALA A 168 16.93 9.32 -0.90
C ALA A 168 16.33 8.96 0.46
N ARG A 169 17.17 8.55 1.42
CA ARG A 169 16.71 8.14 2.75
C ARG A 169 16.47 9.35 3.64
N LEU A 170 15.47 10.17 3.31
CA LEU A 170 15.16 11.37 4.06
C LEU A 170 14.67 10.98 5.47
N LYS A 171 15.23 11.63 6.48
CA LYS A 171 14.96 11.34 7.90
C LYS A 171 14.26 12.49 8.59
N GLY A 172 13.40 12.15 9.56
CA GLY A 172 12.82 13.13 10.46
C GLY A 172 12.00 14.16 9.70
N ARG A 173 12.13 15.42 10.10
CA ARG A 173 11.49 16.55 9.44
C ARG A 173 11.82 16.67 7.95
N SER A 174 13.00 16.20 7.52
CA SER A 174 13.41 16.29 6.12
C SER A 174 12.56 15.42 5.20
N SER A 175 11.92 14.37 5.72
CA SER A 175 11.03 13.53 4.91
C SER A 175 9.79 14.27 4.43
N LEU A 176 9.40 15.38 5.06
CA LEU A 176 8.23 16.19 4.63
C LEU A 176 8.38 16.75 3.21
N GLN A 177 9.58 16.73 2.63
CA GLN A 177 9.83 17.10 1.23
C GLN A 177 9.37 16.04 0.22
N ASP A 178 9.09 14.82 0.67
CA ASP A 178 8.60 13.70 -0.15
C ASP A 178 7.40 13.06 0.54
N THR A 179 6.19 13.54 0.21
CA THR A 179 4.95 13.04 0.80
C THR A 179 4.63 11.59 0.39
N LEU A 180 5.36 11.01 -0.55
CA LEU A 180 5.19 9.61 -0.96
C LEU A 180 6.05 8.64 -0.13
N SER A 181 7.00 9.14 0.67
CA SER A 181 7.90 8.30 1.47
C SER A 181 8.33 9.02 2.76
N LEU A 182 7.36 9.25 3.64
CA LEU A 182 7.59 9.88 4.93
C LEU A 182 8.32 8.94 5.91
N ASP A 183 9.09 9.54 6.83
CA ASP A 183 9.71 8.82 7.93
C ASP A 183 8.66 8.48 9.00
N ALA A 184 8.36 7.20 9.18
CA ALA A 184 7.39 6.70 10.15
C ALA A 184 7.77 6.97 11.62
N ARG A 185 9.02 7.35 11.88
CA ARG A 185 9.51 7.71 13.22
C ARG A 185 9.29 9.19 13.54
N TYR A 186 8.98 10.01 12.54
CA TYR A 186 8.75 11.44 12.73
C TYR A 186 7.28 11.72 12.96
N THR A 187 6.97 12.50 14.00
CA THR A 187 5.63 13.05 14.24
C THR A 187 5.61 14.50 13.78
N PRO A 188 4.94 14.83 12.66
CA PRO A 188 4.80 16.21 12.22
C PRO A 188 4.08 17.05 13.27
N LEU A 189 4.44 18.34 13.34
CA LEU A 189 3.62 19.34 14.02
C LEU A 189 2.28 19.50 13.29
N PHE A 190 1.28 20.11 13.95
CA PHE A 190 -0.03 20.31 13.35
C PHE A 190 0.04 21.12 12.04
N GLU A 191 0.82 22.19 12.00
CA GLU A 191 1.01 23.01 10.80
C GLU A 191 1.67 22.22 9.66
N GLU A 192 2.67 21.41 9.98
CA GLU A 192 3.35 20.54 9.02
C GLU A 192 2.40 19.48 8.46
N TRP A 193 1.57 18.90 9.34
CA TRP A 193 0.54 17.95 8.95
C TRP A 193 -0.46 18.58 7.99
N MET A 194 -0.92 19.80 8.25
CA MET A 194 -1.81 20.51 7.33
C MET A 194 -1.12 20.85 6.01
N ALA A 195 0.20 21.11 6.02
CA ALA A 195 0.98 21.38 4.83
C ALA A 195 1.25 20.17 3.92
N LEU A 196 1.06 18.92 4.39
CA LEU A 196 1.25 17.70 3.57
C LEU A 196 0.30 17.61 2.35
N GLY A 197 -0.74 18.44 2.27
CA GLY A 197 -1.74 18.37 1.20
C GLY A 197 -2.64 17.13 1.30
N ASN A 198 -3.27 16.68 0.22
CA ASN A 198 -4.36 15.69 0.36
C ASN A 198 -3.88 14.24 0.50
N SER A 199 -2.57 13.98 0.45
CA SER A 199 -2.02 12.63 0.53
C SER A 199 -0.67 12.57 1.23
N ALA A 200 -0.45 11.49 1.97
CA ALA A 200 0.83 11.15 2.57
C ALA A 200 1.01 9.63 2.63
N SER A 201 2.24 9.13 2.47
CA SER A 201 2.53 7.70 2.50
C SER A 201 3.77 7.37 3.32
N TRP A 202 3.79 6.16 3.88
CA TRP A 202 4.88 5.56 4.63
C TRP A 202 5.16 4.17 4.07
N GLU A 203 6.45 3.80 4.03
CA GLU A 203 6.87 2.44 3.70
C GLU A 203 7.47 1.77 4.94
N LEU A 204 7.03 0.56 5.22
CA LEU A 204 7.50 -0.25 6.34
C LEU A 204 7.87 -1.66 5.85
N GLN A 205 8.70 -2.36 6.61
CA GLN A 205 9.01 -3.76 6.35
C GLN A 205 9.20 -4.55 7.64
N ALA A 206 8.86 -5.83 7.59
CA ALA A 206 9.15 -6.80 8.63
C ALA A 206 9.28 -8.21 8.03
N SER A 207 10.42 -8.86 8.27
CA SER A 207 10.63 -10.30 7.98
C SER A 207 10.20 -10.73 6.56
N GLY A 208 10.69 -10.01 5.53
CA GLY A 208 10.39 -10.32 4.12
C GLY A 208 8.99 -9.92 3.65
N VAL A 209 8.26 -9.13 4.44
CA VAL A 209 6.99 -8.51 4.05
C VAL A 209 7.15 -7.00 4.05
N TYR A 210 6.57 -6.37 3.04
CA TYR A 210 6.62 -4.93 2.84
C TYR A 210 5.22 -4.35 2.90
N MET A 211 5.10 -3.23 3.60
CA MET A 211 3.85 -2.51 3.80
C MET A 211 3.97 -1.10 3.23
N GLU A 212 3.00 -0.72 2.42
CA GLU A 212 2.75 0.67 2.05
C GLU A 212 1.50 1.12 2.81
N LEU A 213 1.63 2.15 3.63
CA LEU A 213 0.51 2.81 4.29
C LEU A 213 0.34 4.18 3.67
N SER A 214 -0.83 4.46 3.12
CA SER A 214 -1.17 5.76 2.56
C SER A 214 -2.38 6.35 3.27
N MET A 215 -2.37 7.67 3.38
CA MET A 215 -3.46 8.49 3.85
C MET A 215 -3.95 9.36 2.70
N ARG A 216 -5.27 9.48 2.57
CA ARG A 216 -5.92 10.52 1.78
C ARG A 216 -6.86 11.35 2.64
N ARG A 217 -6.92 12.64 2.34
CA ARG A 217 -7.86 13.60 2.93
C ARG A 217 -8.86 14.05 1.88
N ASP A 218 -10.09 14.29 2.31
CA ASP A 218 -11.08 15.00 1.49
C ASP A 218 -10.59 16.44 1.24
N SER A 219 -10.33 16.77 -0.03
CA SER A 219 -9.80 18.06 -0.47
C SER A 219 -10.73 19.22 -0.15
N ASP A 220 -12.03 18.95 -0.02
CA ASP A 220 -13.05 19.98 0.20
C ASP A 220 -13.23 20.27 1.70
N ARG A 221 -12.50 19.56 2.57
CA ARG A 221 -12.58 19.65 4.04
C ARG A 221 -11.21 19.87 4.67
N MET A 222 -10.53 20.91 4.22
CA MET A 222 -9.15 21.24 4.64
C MET A 222 -9.06 22.47 5.56
N ASP A 223 -10.20 23.03 6.01
CA ASP A 223 -10.23 24.08 7.03
C ASP A 223 -9.67 23.52 8.36
N PRO A 224 -8.51 23.99 8.85
CA PRO A 224 -7.85 23.44 10.04
C PRO A 224 -8.72 23.47 11.31
N TYR A 225 -9.74 24.34 11.36
CA TYR A 225 -10.62 24.52 12.51
C TYR A 225 -11.95 23.75 12.39
N ARG A 226 -12.15 22.99 11.30
CA ARG A 226 -13.30 22.12 11.10
C ARG A 226 -12.86 20.66 11.01
N PRO A 227 -13.75 19.71 11.33
CA PRO A 227 -13.48 18.30 11.08
C PRO A 227 -13.29 17.99 9.58
N GLY A 228 -12.28 17.19 9.28
CA GLY A 228 -12.00 16.65 7.96
C GLY A 228 -12.38 15.17 7.83
N ALA A 229 -12.34 14.63 6.62
CA ALA A 229 -12.51 13.20 6.37
C ALA A 229 -11.18 12.58 5.93
N TYR A 230 -10.88 11.41 6.48
CA TYR A 230 -9.60 10.71 6.29
C TYR A 230 -9.85 9.25 5.88
N LEU A 231 -9.21 8.83 4.80
CA LEU A 231 -9.23 7.44 4.35
C LEU A 231 -7.79 6.91 4.32
N MET A 232 -7.58 5.78 4.97
CA MET A 232 -6.30 5.07 4.95
C MET A 232 -6.39 3.90 3.98
N SER A 233 -5.28 3.62 3.31
CA SER A 233 -5.08 2.39 2.53
C SER A 233 -3.76 1.76 2.92
N MET A 234 -3.79 0.47 3.25
CA MET A 234 -2.61 -0.31 3.63
C MET A 234 -2.48 -1.50 2.69
N THR A 235 -1.37 -1.58 1.99
CA THR A 235 -1.04 -2.69 1.09
C THR A 235 0.12 -3.48 1.67
N LEU A 236 -0.04 -4.79 1.82
CA LEU A 236 1.03 -5.71 2.21
C LEU A 236 1.39 -6.62 1.04
N LYS A 237 2.69 -6.81 0.83
CA LYS A 237 3.24 -7.66 -0.23
C LYS A 237 4.34 -8.55 0.32
N THR A 238 4.42 -9.78 -0.20
CA THR A 238 5.61 -10.61 -0.01
C THR A 238 6.82 -9.97 -0.71
N GLU A 239 8.02 -10.31 -0.26
CA GLU A 239 9.25 -9.85 -0.91
C GLU A 239 9.34 -10.25 -2.37
N GLU A 240 8.92 -11.47 -2.70
CA GLU A 240 8.89 -11.97 -4.07
C GLU A 240 7.98 -11.11 -4.95
N ALA A 241 6.75 -10.80 -4.48
CA ALA A 241 5.82 -9.92 -5.19
C ALA A 241 6.40 -8.51 -5.36
N LYS A 242 6.95 -7.93 -4.29
CA LYS A 242 7.57 -6.58 -4.33
C LYS A 242 8.75 -6.53 -5.31
N CYS A 243 9.67 -7.48 -5.24
CA CYS A 243 10.89 -7.44 -6.04
C CYS A 243 10.61 -7.62 -7.52
N ARG A 244 9.68 -8.51 -7.90
CA ARG A 244 9.27 -8.68 -9.31
C ARG A 244 8.75 -7.40 -9.93
N LEU A 245 8.00 -6.59 -9.18
CA LEU A 245 7.44 -5.33 -9.68
C LEU A 245 8.50 -4.26 -9.99
N LEU A 246 9.77 -4.47 -9.62
CA LEU A 246 10.89 -3.60 -9.96
C LEU A 246 11.42 -3.81 -11.39
N PHE A 247 10.88 -4.82 -12.08
CA PHE A 247 11.28 -5.24 -13.43
C PHE A 247 10.09 -5.18 -14.39
N ASP A 248 10.42 -4.96 -15.66
CA ASP A 248 9.47 -5.03 -16.76
C ASP A 248 8.89 -6.45 -16.85
N GLU A 249 7.67 -6.57 -17.35
CA GLU A 249 6.90 -7.82 -17.32
C GLU A 249 7.66 -9.03 -17.88
N ALA A 250 8.36 -8.84 -19.01
CA ALA A 250 9.18 -9.88 -19.66
C ALA A 250 10.33 -10.40 -18.78
N ASP A 251 10.85 -9.56 -17.89
CA ASP A 251 12.00 -9.87 -17.04
C ASP A 251 11.58 -10.40 -15.65
N ARG A 252 10.30 -10.28 -15.27
CA ARG A 252 9.81 -10.69 -13.94
C ARG A 252 10.00 -12.17 -13.65
N GLY A 253 9.99 -13.02 -14.68
CA GLY A 253 10.27 -14.45 -14.52
C GLY A 253 11.74 -14.73 -14.16
N ASN A 254 12.65 -13.86 -14.59
CA ASN A 254 14.09 -14.02 -14.41
C ASN A 254 14.72 -13.01 -13.44
N TRP A 255 13.90 -12.33 -12.64
CA TRP A 255 14.32 -11.17 -11.85
C TRP A 255 15.50 -11.46 -10.91
N LYS A 256 15.62 -12.70 -10.41
CA LYS A 256 16.69 -13.11 -9.50
C LYS A 256 18.07 -13.12 -10.16
N GLU A 257 18.16 -13.57 -11.41
CA GLU A 257 19.42 -13.61 -12.16
C GLU A 257 19.93 -12.20 -12.49
N ILE A 258 19.01 -11.31 -12.86
CA ILE A 258 19.33 -9.92 -13.24
C ILE A 258 19.34 -8.94 -12.05
N TRP A 259 19.07 -9.42 -10.84
CA TRP A 259 18.99 -8.59 -9.65
C TRP A 259 20.27 -7.80 -9.39
N SER A 260 21.43 -8.44 -9.54
CA SER A 260 22.71 -7.85 -9.17
C SER A 260 23.00 -6.56 -9.94
N ASP A 261 22.61 -6.50 -11.21
CA ASP A 261 22.80 -5.32 -12.06
C ASP A 261 21.76 -4.25 -11.77
N LYS A 262 20.50 -4.63 -11.55
CA LYS A 262 19.46 -3.69 -11.11
C LYS A 262 19.78 -3.05 -9.77
N ALA A 263 20.31 -3.82 -8.82
CA ALA A 263 20.71 -3.34 -7.50
C ALA A 263 21.85 -2.30 -7.59
N LYS A 264 22.81 -2.46 -8.51
CA LYS A 264 23.85 -1.45 -8.77
C LYS A 264 23.23 -0.14 -9.27
N GLN A 265 22.27 -0.23 -10.20
CA GLN A 265 21.57 0.95 -10.72
C GLN A 265 20.80 1.69 -9.61
N PHE A 266 20.09 0.96 -8.75
CA PHE A 266 19.38 1.57 -7.63
C PHE A 266 20.30 2.30 -6.66
N LYS A 267 21.47 1.72 -6.34
CA LYS A 267 22.49 2.37 -5.50
C LYS A 267 23.00 3.66 -6.11
N GLU A 268 23.28 3.67 -7.41
CA GLU A 268 23.71 4.88 -8.13
C GLU A 268 22.64 5.98 -8.09
N TRP A 269 21.39 5.64 -8.39
CA TRP A 269 20.28 6.60 -8.31
C TRP A 269 20.06 7.14 -6.91
N ARG A 270 20.19 6.29 -5.88
CA ARG A 270 20.12 6.74 -4.49
C ARG A 270 21.26 7.71 -4.18
N PHE A 271 22.49 7.39 -4.56
CA PHE A 271 23.65 8.26 -4.33
C PHE A 271 23.43 9.66 -4.94
N GLN A 272 22.93 9.73 -6.18
CA GLN A 272 22.62 10.99 -6.84
C GLN A 272 21.53 11.78 -6.10
N ARG A 273 20.44 11.12 -5.70
CA ARG A 273 19.33 11.77 -4.98
C ARG A 273 19.73 12.22 -3.58
N GLU A 274 20.53 11.44 -2.85
CA GLU A 274 21.07 11.83 -1.55
C GLU A 274 22.04 13.00 -1.65
N THR A 275 22.86 13.05 -2.71
CA THR A 275 23.73 14.20 -2.98
C THR A 275 22.93 15.47 -3.20
N GLN A 276 21.87 15.41 -4.00
CA GLN A 276 20.96 16.54 -4.24
C GLN A 276 20.23 16.96 -2.96
N ALA A 277 19.77 16.01 -2.15
CA ALA A 277 19.11 16.27 -0.89
C ALA A 277 20.05 16.96 0.12
N ARG A 278 21.30 16.49 0.24
CA ARG A 278 22.32 17.12 1.10
C ARG A 278 22.66 18.54 0.64
N ALA A 279 22.74 18.79 -0.66
CA ALA A 279 22.96 20.13 -1.19
C ALA A 279 21.82 21.11 -0.83
N LYS A 280 20.61 20.60 -0.56
CA LYS A 280 19.46 21.36 -0.05
C LYS A 280 19.41 21.43 1.49
N GLY A 281 20.41 20.90 2.19
CA GLY A 281 20.45 20.86 3.66
C GLY A 281 19.53 19.81 4.29
N LEU A 282 19.06 18.82 3.53
CA LEU A 282 18.17 17.77 4.04
C LEU A 282 18.97 16.67 4.77
N GLU A 283 18.39 16.17 5.85
CA GLU A 283 18.94 15.09 6.65
C GLU A 283 18.70 13.73 5.99
N ILE A 284 19.79 12.94 5.88
CA ILE A 284 19.78 11.57 5.36
C ILE A 284 19.96 10.59 6.53
N ASP A 285 19.17 9.53 6.57
CA ASP A 285 19.36 8.41 7.47
C ASP A 285 20.59 7.58 7.08
N THR A 286 21.76 7.96 7.59
CA THR A 286 23.01 7.23 7.36
C THR A 286 23.09 5.91 8.14
N GLN A 287 22.19 5.68 9.11
CA GLN A 287 22.16 4.46 9.92
C GLN A 287 21.28 3.38 9.29
N TYR A 288 20.37 3.76 8.39
CA TYR A 288 19.54 2.82 7.66
C TYR A 288 20.37 1.93 6.73
N GLN A 289 20.10 0.62 6.80
CA GLN A 289 20.58 -0.38 5.86
C GLN A 289 19.37 -1.04 5.19
N ASP A 290 19.42 -1.21 3.87
CA ASP A 290 18.36 -1.94 3.16
C ASP A 290 18.25 -3.36 3.75
N PRO A 291 17.03 -3.89 3.96
CA PRO A 291 16.86 -5.28 4.35
C PRO A 291 17.49 -6.20 3.31
N ALA A 292 18.09 -7.29 3.77
CA ALA A 292 18.55 -8.33 2.87
C ALA A 292 17.34 -8.94 2.16
N ILE A 293 17.43 -9.10 0.84
CA ILE A 293 16.41 -9.81 0.05
C ILE A 293 16.56 -11.31 0.32
N LEU A 294 15.73 -11.82 1.23
CA LEU A 294 15.63 -13.22 1.61
C LEU A 294 15.32 -14.12 0.41
N ALA A 295 14.49 -13.66 -0.54
CA ALA A 295 14.13 -14.41 -1.74
C ALA A 295 15.30 -14.70 -2.70
N LEU A 296 16.46 -14.07 -2.50
CA LEU A 296 17.71 -14.33 -3.24
C LEU A 296 18.67 -15.28 -2.52
N LYS A 297 18.42 -15.60 -1.24
CA LYS A 297 19.22 -16.59 -0.54
C LYS A 297 18.94 -17.95 -1.18
N LYS A 298 19.99 -18.66 -1.56
CA LYS A 298 19.87 -20.08 -1.92
C LYS A 298 19.68 -20.85 -0.63
N ASP A 299 18.66 -21.71 -0.60
CA ASP A 299 18.48 -22.72 0.45
C ASP A 299 19.68 -23.69 0.49
#